data_AF-A0A5K0VQ92-F1
#
_entry.id   AF-A0A5K0VQ92-F1
#
_cell.length_a   1.000
_cell.length_b   1.000
_cell.length_c   1.000
_cell.angle_alpha   90.00
_cell.angle_beta   90.00
_cell.angle_gamma   90.00
#
_symmetry.space_group_name_H-M   'P 1'
#
loop_
_entity.id
_entity.type
_entity.pdbx_description
1 polymer ?
#
loop_
_entity_poly.entity_id
_entity_poly.type
_entity_poly.pdbx_seq_one_letter_code
_entity_poly.pdbx_strand_id
1 'polypeptide(L)' 'MQRMQFSQAMARKNLNLVGMEEDDEDVEAGEEIDSAPPMKVGEERQINSLGLKKKLLKSGSGWETPELGDEVT' A
#
# COMPACT_ATOMS: atom_id res chain seq x y z
N MET A 1 9.45 -29.27 -3.64
CA MET A 1 8.59 -28.16 -3.21
C MET A 1 8.78 -27.02 -4.21
N GLN A 2 7.74 -26.67 -4.97
CA GLN A 2 7.80 -25.70 -6.07
C GLN A 2 7.86 -24.27 -5.50
N ARG A 3 8.96 -23.51 -5.74
CA ARG A 3 8.99 -22.07 -5.46
C ARG A 3 8.09 -21.35 -6.47
N MET A 4 7.05 -20.69 -5.98
CA MET A 4 6.17 -19.86 -6.80
C MET A 4 6.88 -18.51 -7.03
N GLN A 5 7.26 -18.25 -8.28
CA GLN A 5 7.82 -16.96 -8.69
C GLN A 5 6.64 -16.00 -8.91
N PHE A 6 6.54 -14.93 -8.12
CA PHE A 6 5.61 -13.84 -8.42
C PHE A 6 6.26 -12.98 -9.51
N SER A 7 5.76 -13.10 -10.75
CA SER A 7 6.16 -12.23 -11.85
C SER A 7 5.55 -10.85 -11.66
N GLN A 8 6.40 -9.82 -11.63
CA GLN A 8 5.98 -8.43 -11.59
C GLN A 8 5.46 -8.05 -12.99
N ALA A 9 4.14 -8.21 -13.21
CA ALA A 9 3.49 -7.84 -14.46
C ALA A 9 2.76 -6.49 -14.31
N MET A 10 3.38 -5.47 -14.89
CA MET A 10 2.84 -4.19 -15.37
C MET A 10 1.63 -3.57 -14.65
N ALA A 11 1.89 -2.53 -13.86
CA ALA A 11 0.95 -1.42 -13.68
C ALA A 11 1.38 -0.25 -14.57
N ARG A 12 1.13 -0.34 -15.88
CA ARG A 12 1.17 0.85 -16.74
C ARG A 12 -0.14 1.62 -16.54
N LYS A 13 -0.21 2.46 -15.51
CA LYS A 13 -1.16 3.57 -15.49
C LYS A 13 -0.66 4.57 -16.53
N ASN A 14 -1.27 4.58 -17.70
CA ASN A 14 -1.54 5.73 -18.56
C ASN A 14 -0.63 6.95 -18.35
N LEU A 15 0.70 6.80 -18.47
CA LEU A 15 1.58 7.95 -18.55
C LEU A 15 1.40 8.55 -19.94
N ASN A 16 0.91 9.77 -19.99
CA ASN A 16 1.17 10.62 -21.14
C ASN A 16 2.67 10.96 -21.08
N LEU A 17 3.51 10.09 -21.63
CA LEU A 17 4.97 10.29 -21.68
C LEU A 17 5.28 11.42 -22.67
N VAL A 18 5.40 12.64 -22.14
CA VAL A 18 6.18 13.71 -22.75
C VAL A 18 7.27 14.06 -21.76
N GLY A 19 8.52 13.88 -22.17
CA GLY A 19 9.71 14.40 -21.49
C GLY A 19 10.21 13.54 -20.33
N MET A 20 11.06 12.54 -20.62
CA MET A 20 12.02 12.06 -19.64
C MET A 20 13.15 13.08 -19.60
N GLU A 21 13.07 14.01 -18.66
CA GLU A 21 14.18 14.87 -18.26
C GLU A 21 14.67 14.32 -16.90
N GLU A 22 15.98 14.09 -16.81
CA GLU A 22 16.63 13.58 -15.61
C GLU A 22 16.63 14.68 -14.55
N ASP A 23 15.62 14.70 -13.69
CA ASP A 23 15.62 15.51 -12.47
C ASP A 23 15.95 14.63 -11.27
N ASP A 24 17.11 14.91 -10.68
CA ASP A 24 17.61 14.42 -9.40
C ASP A 24 16.80 15.09 -8.26
N GLU A 25 15.47 14.99 -8.30
CA GLU A 25 14.55 15.69 -7.38
C GLU A 25 14.02 14.74 -6.30
N ASP A 26 14.49 15.01 -5.08
CA ASP A 26 13.76 15.00 -3.81
C ASP A 26 12.78 13.83 -3.60
N VAL A 27 13.16 12.89 -2.73
CA VAL A 27 12.16 12.08 -2.01
C VAL A 27 11.23 13.04 -1.27
N GLU A 28 10.10 13.40 -1.90
CA GLU A 28 9.19 14.44 -1.44
C GLU A 28 8.78 14.16 0.02
N ALA A 29 9.37 14.93 0.93
CA ALA A 29 9.18 14.76 2.35
C ALA A 29 7.73 15.10 2.70
N GLY A 30 6.92 14.05 2.84
CA GLY A 30 5.55 14.16 3.33
C GLY A 30 4.47 13.95 2.26
N GLU A 31 4.57 12.90 1.44
CA GLU A 31 3.37 12.35 0.82
C GLU A 31 2.33 12.09 1.92
N GLU A 32 1.33 12.97 2.01
CA GLU A 32 0.23 12.87 2.96
C GLU A 32 -0.66 11.73 2.47
N ILE A 33 -0.30 10.50 2.84
CA ILE A 33 -1.14 9.35 2.53
C ILE A 33 -2.43 9.51 3.29
N ASP A 34 -3.52 9.64 2.54
CA ASP A 34 -4.87 9.75 3.08
C ASP A 34 -5.19 8.44 3.80
N SER A 35 -4.86 8.41 5.09
CA SER A 35 -4.90 7.21 5.91
C SER A 35 -6.31 6.67 5.84
N ALA A 36 -6.44 5.38 5.50
CA ALA A 36 -7.76 4.78 5.35
C ALA A 36 -8.60 5.05 6.62
N PRO A 37 -9.89 5.42 6.48
CA PRO A 37 -10.71 5.80 7.63
C PRO A 37 -10.68 4.73 8.73
N PRO A 38 -10.74 5.11 10.02
CA PRO A 38 -10.80 4.13 11.10
C PRO A 38 -11.99 3.16 10.93
N MET A 39 -11.82 1.93 11.41
CA MET A 39 -12.84 0.86 11.35
C MET A 39 -13.28 0.47 12.76
N LYS A 40 -14.54 0.07 12.92
CA LYS A 40 -15.04 -0.54 14.17
C LYS A 40 -14.76 -2.04 14.17
N VAL A 41 -14.59 -2.64 15.35
CA VAL A 41 -14.46 -4.10 15.48
C VAL A 41 -15.73 -4.76 14.93
N GLY A 42 -15.55 -5.75 14.06
CA GLY A 42 -16.60 -6.45 13.33
C GLY A 42 -16.95 -5.84 11.97
N GLU A 43 -16.54 -4.61 11.67
CA GLU A 43 -16.80 -3.95 10.39
C GLU A 43 -16.03 -4.63 9.25
N GLU A 44 -16.70 -4.80 8.10
CA GLU A 44 -16.11 -5.26 6.84
C GLU A 44 -16.05 -4.12 5.82
N ARG A 45 -14.91 -3.98 5.13
CA ARG A 45 -14.70 -2.95 4.10
C ARG A 45 -14.03 -3.55 2.87
N GLN A 46 -14.49 -3.16 1.69
CA GLN A 46 -13.84 -3.52 0.43
C GLN A 46 -12.58 -2.67 0.24
N ILE A 47 -11.45 -3.33 -0.04
CA ILE A 47 -10.16 -2.67 -0.28
C ILE A 47 -10.01 -2.34 -1.77
N ASN A 48 -10.44 -3.24 -2.65
CA ASN A 48 -10.33 -3.05 -4.10
C ASN A 48 -11.50 -3.70 -4.87
N SER A 49 -11.59 -3.40 -6.16
CA SER A 49 -12.62 -3.94 -7.07
C SER A 49 -12.45 -5.43 -7.38
N LEU A 50 -11.32 -6.04 -7.00
CA LEU A 50 -11.04 -7.47 -7.18
C LEU A 50 -11.69 -8.36 -6.11
N GLY A 51 -12.49 -7.76 -5.22
CA GLY A 51 -13.23 -8.46 -4.18
C GLY A 51 -12.44 -8.69 -2.88
N LEU A 52 -11.26 -8.08 -2.72
CA LEU A 52 -10.53 -8.12 -1.45
C LEU A 52 -11.26 -7.29 -0.41
N LYS A 53 -11.54 -7.89 0.75
CA LYS A 53 -12.20 -7.25 1.89
C LYS A 53 -11.36 -7.38 3.15
N LYS A 54 -11.41 -6.37 4.01
CA LYS A 54 -10.84 -6.37 5.36
C LYS A 54 -11.97 -6.43 6.38
N LYS A 55 -11.84 -7.32 7.37
CA LYS A 55 -12.66 -7.31 8.58
C LYS A 55 -11.80 -6.95 9.77
N LEU A 56 -12.18 -5.95 10.56
CA LEU A 56 -11.45 -5.65 11.80
C LEU A 56 -11.87 -6.63 12.89
N LEU A 57 -11.04 -7.61 13.21
CA LEU A 57 -11.35 -8.61 14.25
C LEU A 57 -11.07 -8.09 15.66
N LYS A 58 -10.02 -7.27 15.80
CA LYS A 58 -9.60 -6.67 17.06
C LYS A 58 -8.79 -5.41 16.75
N SER A 59 -8.89 -4.40 17.61
CA SER A 59 -7.99 -3.25 17.54
C SER A 59 -6.55 -3.66 17.88
N GLY A 60 -5.59 -3.17 17.10
CA GLY A 60 -4.18 -3.27 17.47
C GLY A 60 -3.92 -2.49 18.75
N SER A 61 -3.10 -3.04 19.64
CA SER A 61 -2.66 -2.39 20.88
C SER A 61 -1.17 -2.63 21.05
N GLY A 62 -0.40 -1.58 21.35
CA GLY A 62 1.04 -1.69 21.59
C GLY A 62 1.88 -1.93 20.33
N TRP A 63 1.35 -1.59 19.14
CA TRP A 63 2.11 -1.57 17.90
C TRP A 63 2.51 -0.13 17.61
N GLU A 64 3.80 0.08 17.40
CA GLU A 64 4.31 1.34 16.88
C GLU A 64 3.91 1.48 15.41
N THR A 65 3.79 2.72 14.93
CA THR A 65 3.65 2.96 13.49
C THR A 65 4.95 2.50 12.82
N PRO A 66 4.89 1.58 11.83
CA PRO A 66 6.10 1.08 11.20
C PRO A 66 6.79 2.19 10.39
N GLU A 67 8.12 2.20 10.43
CA GLU A 67 8.97 3.07 9.65
C GLU A 67 9.30 2.43 8.29
N LEU A 68 9.77 3.23 7.35
CA LEU A 68 10.20 2.74 6.04
C LEU A 68 11.38 1.77 6.21
N GLY A 69 11.17 0.51 5.82
CA GLY A 69 12.17 -0.56 5.94
C GLY A 69 11.88 -1.57 7.04
N ASP A 70 10.86 -1.32 7.88
CA ASP A 70 10.41 -2.30 8.87
C ASP A 70 9.78 -3.52 8.20
N GLU A 71 10.08 -4.71 8.74
CA GLU A 71 9.50 -5.96 8.27
C GLU A 71 8.31 -6.37 9.12
N VAL A 72 7.24 -6.82 8.45
CA VAL A 72 6.07 -7.41 9.12
C VAL A 72 6.42 -8.83 9.55
N THR A 73 6.15 -9.18 10.81
CA THR A 73 6.33 -10.54 11.37
C THR A 73 5.01 -11.26 11.63
#